data_AF-A0A0R3LW81-F1
#
_entry.id   AF-A0A0R3LW81-F1
#
_cell.length_a   1.000
_cell.length_b   1.000
_cell.length_c   1.000
_cell.angle_alpha   90.00
_cell.angle_beta   90.00
_cell.angle_gamma   90.00
#
_symmetry.space_group_name_H-M   'P 1'
#
loop_
_entity.id
_entity.type
_entity.pdbx_description
1 polymer ?
#
loop_
_entity_poly.entity_id
_entity_poly.type
_entity_poly.pdbx_seq_one_letter_code
_entity_poly.pdbx_strand_id
1 'polypeptide(L)'
;MAISISTIVAGAHLVVAVADQMPTFHIARSCKLDTAATASDSVQQSLNNCVDDENRARQQLGGQWSKFSAASKAQCIPLEGIGGDPSYVSLLTCLQMDKWEKDD
;
A
#
# COMPACT_ATOMS: atom_id res chain seq x y z
N MET A 1 -6.34 -56.57 17.02
CA MET A 1 -5.72 -55.48 17.79
C MET A 1 -4.79 -54.74 16.84
N ALA A 2 -5.25 -53.65 16.24
CA ALA A 2 -4.48 -52.86 15.28
C ALA A 2 -4.13 -51.53 15.95
N ILE A 3 -2.83 -51.22 16.05
CA ILE A 3 -2.32 -50.05 16.77
C ILE A 3 -2.26 -48.90 15.77
N SER A 4 -3.14 -47.92 15.94
CA SER A 4 -3.12 -46.64 15.23
C SER A 4 -1.90 -45.84 15.65
N ILE A 5 -1.13 -45.32 14.68
CA ILE A 5 -0.04 -44.38 14.91
C ILE A 5 -0.45 -43.05 14.32
N SER A 6 -0.90 -42.12 15.17
CA SER A 6 -1.19 -40.74 14.80
C SER A 6 0.09 -39.91 14.93
N THR A 7 0.75 -39.59 13.82
CA THR A 7 1.87 -38.65 13.79
C THR A 7 1.34 -37.23 13.78
N ILE A 8 1.42 -36.53 14.92
CA ILE A 8 1.16 -35.09 15.00
C ILE A 8 2.45 -34.37 14.62
N VAL A 9 2.54 -33.90 13.37
CA VAL A 9 3.55 -32.93 12.95
C VAL A 9 3.12 -31.56 13.47
N ALA A 10 3.74 -31.10 14.54
CA ALA A 10 3.61 -29.72 15.01
C ALA A 10 4.59 -28.84 14.20
N GLY A 11 4.10 -28.25 13.11
CA GLY A 11 4.85 -27.25 12.35
C GLY A 11 4.93 -25.95 13.13
N ALA A 12 6.14 -25.59 13.60
CA ALA A 12 6.41 -24.26 14.13
C ALA A 12 6.46 -23.28 12.94
N HIS A 13 5.34 -22.63 12.64
CA HIS A 13 5.31 -21.55 11.66
C HIS A 13 6.05 -20.35 12.25
N LEU A 14 7.24 -20.07 11.73
CA LEU A 14 7.99 -18.85 12.05
C LEU A 14 7.18 -17.66 11.51
N VAL A 15 6.44 -16.99 12.40
CA VAL A 15 5.80 -15.71 12.07
C VAL A 15 6.93 -14.68 11.99
N VAL A 16 7.39 -14.42 10.78
CA VAL A 16 8.27 -13.28 10.51
C VAL A 16 7.44 -12.04 10.80
N ALA A 17 7.78 -11.32 11.87
CA ALA A 17 7.26 -9.99 12.11
C ALA A 17 7.80 -9.07 11.02
N VAL A 18 7.06 -8.94 9.92
CA VAL A 18 7.28 -7.85 8.97
C VAL A 18 7.11 -6.58 9.77
N ALA A 19 8.15 -5.74 9.79
CA ALA A 19 8.06 -4.44 10.41
C ALA A 19 6.86 -3.71 9.80
N ASP A 20 5.83 -3.48 10.62
CA ASP A 20 4.57 -2.84 10.22
C ASP A 20 4.82 -1.33 10.10
N GLN A 21 5.69 -0.98 9.16
CA GLN A 21 6.10 0.38 8.89
C GLN A 21 5.48 0.81 7.56
N MET A 22 4.81 1.96 7.58
CA MET A 22 4.27 2.55 6.38
C MET A 22 5.43 2.89 5.44
N PRO A 23 5.38 2.50 4.16
CA PRO A 23 6.45 2.82 3.22
C PRO A 23 6.55 4.33 3.00
N THR A 24 7.76 4.79 2.72
CA THR A 24 8.05 6.19 2.42
C THR A 24 8.15 6.38 0.91
N PHE A 25 7.12 6.98 0.31
CA PHE A 25 7.09 7.29 -1.11
C PHE A 25 7.53 8.73 -1.37
N HIS A 26 8.20 8.94 -2.50
CA HIS A 26 8.64 10.26 -2.94
C HIS A 26 7.53 10.93 -3.77
N ILE A 27 6.64 11.68 -3.11
CA ILE A 27 5.50 12.38 -3.74
C ILE A 27 5.94 13.25 -4.93
N ALA A 28 7.07 13.96 -4.80
CA ALA A 28 7.58 14.79 -5.88
C ALA A 28 7.95 13.99 -7.13
N ARG A 29 8.26 12.69 -6.98
CA ARG A 29 8.53 11.78 -8.10
C ARG A 29 7.24 11.23 -8.68
N SER A 30 6.30 10.79 -7.84
CA SER A 30 4.99 10.29 -8.30
C SER A 30 4.15 11.35 -9.01
N CYS A 31 4.25 12.61 -8.57
CA CYS A 31 3.58 13.74 -9.23
C CYS A 31 4.36 14.32 -10.41
N LYS A 32 5.58 13.84 -10.70
CA LYS A 32 6.38 14.41 -11.78
C LYS A 32 5.82 13.97 -13.13
N LEU A 33 4.96 14.81 -13.68
CA LEU A 33 4.62 14.76 -15.10
C LEU A 33 5.90 15.02 -15.91
N ASP A 34 6.05 14.37 -17.08
CA ASP A 34 7.07 14.68 -18.09
C ASP A 34 6.89 16.13 -18.57
N THR A 35 7.38 17.07 -17.79
CA THR A 35 7.17 18.53 -17.91
C THR A 35 8.09 19.18 -18.93
N ALA A 36 8.76 18.40 -19.78
CA ALA A 36 9.75 18.90 -20.72
C ALA A 36 9.17 19.76 -21.87
N ALA A 37 7.84 19.82 -22.05
CA ALA A 37 7.26 20.43 -23.26
C ALA A 37 6.30 21.61 -23.04
N THR A 38 5.63 21.78 -21.89
CA THR A 38 4.59 22.82 -21.73
C THR A 38 4.51 23.36 -20.30
N ALA A 39 5.15 24.51 -20.06
CA ALA A 39 4.91 25.32 -18.88
C ALA A 39 3.63 26.15 -19.09
N SER A 40 2.47 25.52 -18.91
CA SER A 40 1.19 26.22 -18.82
C SER A 40 0.69 26.24 -17.36
N ASP A 41 -0.09 27.27 -17.01
CA ASP A 41 -0.70 27.38 -15.68
C ASP A 41 -1.54 26.15 -15.32
N SER A 42 -2.14 25.50 -16.33
CA SER A 42 -2.86 24.24 -16.16
C SER A 42 -1.98 23.09 -15.66
N VAL A 43 -0.73 22.99 -16.12
CA VAL A 43 0.21 21.95 -15.68
C VAL A 43 0.63 22.19 -14.23
N GLN A 44 0.86 23.45 -13.85
CA GLN A 44 1.17 23.80 -12.46
C GLN A 44 0.01 23.49 -11.52
N GLN A 45 -1.22 23.80 -11.93
CA GLN A 45 -2.42 23.47 -11.14
C GLN A 45 -2.58 21.95 -10.98
N SER A 46 -2.36 21.16 -12.04
CA SER A 46 -2.39 19.70 -11.96
C SER A 46 -1.32 19.12 -11.03
N LEU A 47 -0.11 19.69 -11.05
CA LEU A 47 0.96 19.30 -10.13
C LEU A 47 0.58 19.57 -8.67
N ASN A 48 0.03 20.76 -8.38
CA ASN A 48 -0.41 21.12 -7.03
C ASN A 48 -1.52 20.17 -6.55
N ASN A 49 -2.52 19.90 -7.39
CA ASN A 49 -3.59 18.97 -7.05
C ASN A 49 -3.05 17.56 -6.74
N CYS A 50 -2.10 17.05 -7.55
CA CYS A 50 -1.48 15.75 -7.29
C CYS A 50 -0.78 15.72 -5.93
N VAL A 51 0.03 16.75 -5.63
CA VAL A 51 0.76 16.84 -4.35
C VAL A 51 -0.21 16.89 -3.17
N ASP A 52 -1.32 17.61 -3.30
CA ASP A 52 -2.34 17.71 -2.27
C ASP A 52 -3.04 16.36 -2.03
N ASP A 53 -3.38 15.64 -3.10
CA ASP A 53 -4.03 14.32 -3.03
C ASP A 53 -3.10 13.28 -2.39
N GLU A 54 -1.83 13.25 -2.79
CA GLU A 54 -0.80 12.37 -2.22
C GLU A 54 -0.57 12.65 -0.72
N ASN A 55 -0.49 13.93 -0.33
CA ASN A 55 -0.34 14.29 1.07
C ASN A 55 -1.58 13.91 1.89
N ARG A 56 -2.78 14.13 1.35
CA ARG A 56 -4.03 13.75 1.99
C ARG A 56 -4.11 12.23 2.16
N ALA A 57 -3.74 11.47 1.14
CA ALA A 57 -3.71 10.01 1.20
C ALA A 57 -2.70 9.51 2.23
N ARG A 58 -1.50 10.10 2.27
CA ARG A 58 -0.47 9.79 3.29
C ARG A 58 -0.97 10.06 4.71
N GLN A 59 -1.66 11.18 4.94
CA GLN A 59 -2.23 11.51 6.25
C GLN A 59 -3.31 10.49 6.65
N GLN A 60 -4.19 10.14 5.72
CA GLN A 60 -5.20 9.11 5.96
C GLN A 60 -4.54 7.77 6.29
N LEU A 61 -3.61 7.29 5.44
CA LEU A 61 -2.85 6.07 5.70
C LEU A 61 -2.21 6.10 7.09
N GLY A 62 -1.54 7.18 7.48
CA GLY A 62 -0.96 7.30 8.82
C GLY A 62 -1.98 7.13 9.96
N GLY A 63 -3.20 7.66 9.81
CA GLY A 63 -4.26 7.57 10.82
C GLY A 63 -4.95 6.20 10.92
N GLN A 64 -4.85 5.36 9.90
CA GLN A 64 -5.49 4.03 9.87
C GLN A 64 -4.52 2.88 9.54
N TRP A 65 -3.21 3.14 9.48
CA TRP A 65 -2.22 2.15 9.09
C TRP A 65 -2.32 0.88 9.94
N SER A 66 -2.43 1.04 11.26
CA SER A 66 -2.60 -0.07 12.20
C SER A 66 -3.93 -0.82 12.08
N LYS A 67 -4.93 -0.24 11.39
CA LYS A 67 -6.24 -0.85 11.17
C LYS A 67 -6.27 -1.77 9.94
N PHE A 68 -5.28 -1.66 9.06
CA PHE A 68 -5.15 -2.57 7.91
C PHE A 68 -4.44 -3.85 8.32
N SER A 69 -4.90 -4.99 7.81
CA SER A 69 -4.30 -6.29 8.12
C SER A 69 -2.91 -6.43 7.48
N ALA A 70 -2.06 -7.26 8.08
CA ALA A 70 -0.76 -7.59 7.50
C ALA A 70 -0.88 -8.23 6.10
N ALA A 71 -1.94 -9.01 5.87
CA ALA A 71 -2.22 -9.61 4.56
C ALA A 71 -2.54 -8.55 3.50
N SER A 72 -3.42 -7.58 3.83
CA SER A 72 -3.76 -6.46 2.95
C SER A 72 -2.51 -5.64 2.58
N LYS A 73 -1.65 -5.36 3.56
CA LYS A 73 -0.38 -4.64 3.35
C LYS A 73 0.57 -5.44 2.44
N ALA A 74 0.71 -6.73 2.69
CA ALA A 74 1.56 -7.61 1.87
C ALA A 74 1.07 -7.73 0.42
N GLN A 75 -0.23 -7.61 0.19
CA GLN A 75 -0.84 -7.60 -1.14
C GLN A 75 -0.67 -6.24 -1.85
N CYS A 76 -0.93 -5.13 -1.16
CA CYS A 76 -1.00 -3.82 -1.80
C CYS A 76 0.36 -3.12 -1.97
N ILE A 77 1.28 -3.24 -1.01
CA ILE A 77 2.59 -2.54 -1.09
C ILE A 77 3.38 -2.91 -2.36
N PRO A 78 3.47 -4.19 -2.78
CA PRO A 78 4.19 -4.55 -4.00
C PRO A 78 3.57 -3.97 -5.28
N LEU A 79 2.27 -3.68 -5.29
CA LEU A 79 1.58 -3.14 -6.46
C LEU A 79 2.01 -1.71 -6.78
N GLU A 80 2.41 -0.94 -5.76
CA GLU A 80 2.90 0.44 -5.93
C GLU A 80 4.21 0.53 -6.72
N GLY A 81 4.96 -0.57 -6.83
CA GLY A 81 6.16 -0.64 -7.67
C GLY A 81 5.88 -1.04 -9.13
N ILE A 82 4.64 -1.35 -9.49
CA ILE A 82 4.26 -1.88 -10.81
C ILE A 82 3.61 -0.77 -11.63
N GLY A 83 4.22 -0.41 -12.75
CA GLY A 83 3.60 0.48 -13.75
C GLY A 83 3.86 1.99 -13.54
N GLY A 84 4.72 2.38 -12.60
CA GLY A 84 5.09 3.78 -12.41
C GLY A 84 5.81 4.03 -11.08
N ASP A 85 5.81 5.29 -10.67
CA ASP A 85 6.27 5.70 -9.36
C ASP A 85 5.21 5.42 -8.27
N PRO A 86 5.62 4.92 -7.08
CA PRO A 86 4.71 4.61 -5.98
C PRO A 86 3.81 5.78 -5.56
N SER A 87 2.54 5.51 -5.29
CA SER A 87 1.53 6.52 -4.92
C SER A 87 0.85 6.19 -3.59
N TYR A 88 0.74 7.18 -2.70
CA TYR A 88 -0.06 7.01 -1.49
C TYR A 88 -1.56 6.90 -1.78
N VAL A 89 -2.03 7.53 -2.86
CA VAL A 89 -3.43 7.43 -3.30
C VAL A 89 -3.75 6.01 -3.71
N SER A 90 -2.93 5.41 -4.60
CA SER A 90 -3.10 4.02 -5.05
C SER A 90 -3.03 3.05 -3.87
N LEU A 91 -2.04 3.20 -2.99
CA LEU A 91 -1.88 2.32 -1.83
C LEU A 91 -3.11 2.38 -0.90
N LEU A 92 -3.59 3.59 -0.63
CA LEU A 92 -4.78 3.82 0.18
C LEU A 92 -6.01 3.15 -0.44
N THR A 93 -6.22 3.32 -1.74
CA THR A 93 -7.33 2.72 -2.46
C THR A 93 -7.28 1.19 -2.40
N CYS A 94 -6.12 0.58 -2.68
CA CYS A 94 -5.98 -0.88 -2.60
C CYS A 94 -6.32 -1.41 -1.20
N LEU A 95 -5.80 -0.77 -0.15
CA LEU A 95 -6.04 -1.17 1.23
C LEU A 95 -7.50 -0.99 1.66
N GLN A 96 -8.17 0.06 1.17
CA GLN A 96 -9.59 0.28 1.44
C GLN A 96 -10.48 -0.75 0.75
N MET A 97 -10.18 -1.09 -0.52
CA MET A 97 -10.91 -2.11 -1.27
C MET A 97 -10.78 -3.49 -0.63
N ASP A 98 -9.57 -3.88 -0.26
CA ASP A 98 -9.32 -5.17 0.39
C ASP A 98 -9.97 -5.27 1.78
N LYS A 99 -10.09 -4.12 2.47
CA LYS A 99 -10.82 -4.04 3.73
C LYS A 99 -12.32 -4.21 3.52
N TRP A 100 -12.92 -3.56 2.53
CA TRP A 100 -14.36 -3.68 2.25
C TRP A 100 -14.76 -5.11 1.88
N GLU A 101 -13.92 -5.83 1.14
CA GLU A 101 -14.18 -7.25 0.81
C GLU A 101 -14.19 -8.17 2.04
N LYS A 102 -13.51 -7.80 3.13
CA LYS A 102 -13.43 -8.61 4.35
C LYS A 102 -14.46 -8.22 5.42
N ASP A 103 -15.10 -7.08 5.26
CA ASP A 103 -16.12 -6.56 6.19
C ASP A 103 -17.56 -7.02 5.79
N ASP A 104 -17.75 -7.64 4.62
CA ASP A 104 -18.98 -8.31 4.13
C ASP A 104 -18.97 -9.83 4.41
#